data_AF-A0A950ER70-F1
#
_entry.id   AF-A0A950ER70-F1
#
_cell.length_a   1.000
_cell.length_b   1.000
_cell.length_c   1.000
_cell.angle_alpha   90.00
_cell.angle_beta   90.00
_cell.angle_gamma   90.00
#
_symmetry.space_group_name_H-M   'P 1'
#
loop_
_entity.id
_entity.type
_entity.pdbx_description
1 polymer ?
#
loop_
_entity_poly.entity_id
_entity_poly.type
_entity_poly.pdbx_seq_one_letter_code
_entity_poly.pdbx_strand_id
1 'polypeptide(L)'
;MTSANVFAISIWFAVGCGILALAYGAYLIGWVLRKPAGTERMQEIAAAIQEGALAYMRRQYTTIAVVAAVLAIVLAVAFRSWETAVGFLIGAILSGATGFIGMSIAVRANVRTAEAA
;
A
#
# COMPACT_ATOMS: atom_id res chain seq x y z
N MET A 1 -21.69 0.11 -33.13
CA MET A 1 -21.41 0.38 -31.70
C MET A 1 -20.51 1.60 -31.62
N THR A 2 -21.00 2.70 -31.06
CA THR A 2 -20.30 3.99 -31.02
C THR A 2 -19.06 3.91 -30.13
N SER A 3 -18.02 4.69 -30.45
CA SER A 3 -16.77 4.83 -29.66
C SER A 3 -17.04 5.11 -28.17
N ALA A 4 -18.13 5.79 -27.85
CA ALA A 4 -18.58 6.07 -26.48
C ALA A 4 -18.91 4.78 -25.68
N ASN A 5 -19.52 3.76 -26.30
CA ASN A 5 -19.85 2.51 -25.62
C ASN A 5 -18.59 1.68 -25.32
N VAL A 6 -17.61 1.70 -26.22
CA VAL A 6 -16.33 1.00 -26.02
C VAL A 6 -15.54 1.63 -24.87
N PHE A 7 -15.53 2.96 -24.79
CA PHE A 7 -14.88 3.69 -23.69
C PHE A 7 -15.55 3.46 -22.32
N ALA A 8 -16.88 3.41 -22.27
CA ALA A 8 -17.59 3.10 -21.03
C ALA A 8 -17.28 1.68 -20.55
N ILE A 9 -17.27 0.69 -21.45
CA ILE A 9 -16.94 -0.70 -21.13
C ILE A 9 -15.51 -0.83 -20.60
N SER A 10 -14.54 -0.14 -21.19
CA SER A 10 -13.14 -0.23 -20.76
C SER A 10 -12.90 0.34 -19.35
N ILE A 11 -13.58 1.43 -18.98
CA ILE A 11 -13.50 2.00 -17.62
C ILE A 11 -14.04 0.99 -16.59
N TRP A 12 -15.24 0.45 -16.82
CA TRP A 12 -15.83 -0.51 -15.89
C TRP A 12 -15.01 -1.80 -15.79
N PHE A 13 -14.43 -2.24 -16.91
CA PHE A 13 -13.51 -3.37 -16.93
C PHE A 13 -12.26 -3.10 -16.09
N ALA A 14 -11.62 -1.94 -16.26
CA ALA A 14 -10.43 -1.56 -15.48
C ALA A 14 -10.72 -1.48 -13.98
N VAL A 15 -11.87 -0.90 -13.58
CA VAL A 15 -12.31 -0.87 -12.18
C VAL A 15 -12.54 -2.29 -11.66
N GLY A 16 -13.18 -3.16 -12.45
CA GLY A 16 -13.38 -4.56 -12.12
C GLY A 16 -12.07 -5.32 -11.87
N CYS A 17 -11.07 -5.15 -12.73
CA CYS A 17 -9.74 -5.72 -12.55
C CYS A 17 -9.07 -5.21 -11.26
N GLY A 18 -9.18 -3.92 -10.95
CA GLY A 18 -8.65 -3.34 -9.72
C GLY A 18 -9.26 -3.97 -8.46
N ILE A 19 -10.58 -4.13 -8.44
CA ILE A 19 -11.29 -4.78 -7.32
C ILE A 19 -10.84 -6.25 -7.18
N LEU A 20 -10.76 -7.00 -8.28
CA LEU A 20 -10.31 -8.39 -8.26
C LEU A 20 -8.87 -8.52 -7.76
N ALA A 21 -7.98 -7.62 -8.17
CA ALA A 21 -6.60 -7.60 -7.70
C ALA A 21 -6.51 -7.37 -6.17
N LEU A 22 -7.28 -6.41 -5.65
CA LEU A 22 -7.34 -6.16 -4.20
C LEU A 22 -7.92 -7.35 -3.43
N ALA A 23 -8.98 -7.98 -3.94
CA ALA A 23 -9.60 -9.15 -3.33
C ALA A 23 -8.63 -10.34 -3.30
N TYR A 24 -7.93 -10.61 -4.40
CA TYR A 24 -6.94 -11.68 -4.47
C TYR A 24 -5.74 -11.40 -3.57
N GLY A 25 -5.28 -10.14 -3.50
CA GLY A 25 -4.25 -9.71 -2.56
C GLY A 25 -4.66 -9.99 -1.11
N ALA A 26 -5.87 -9.58 -0.71
CA ALA A 26 -6.40 -9.85 0.63
C ALA A 26 -6.49 -11.36 0.94
N TYR A 27 -6.91 -12.17 -0.04
CA TYR A 27 -6.91 -13.62 0.07
C TYR A 27 -5.50 -14.18 0.32
N LEU A 28 -4.51 -13.78 -0.48
CA LEU A 28 -3.13 -14.23 -0.34
C LEU A 28 -2.52 -13.82 1.01
N ILE A 29 -2.77 -12.59 1.45
CA ILE A 29 -2.35 -12.11 2.76
C ILE A 29 -2.91 -13.01 3.87
N GLY A 30 -4.23 -13.28 3.83
CA GLY A 30 -4.87 -14.17 4.78
C GLY A 30 -4.31 -15.59 4.75
N TRP A 31 -4.05 -16.11 3.54
CA TRP A 31 -3.48 -17.45 3.37
C TRP A 31 -2.06 -17.56 3.94
N VAL A 32 -1.18 -16.58 3.66
CA VAL A 32 0.18 -16.54 4.20
C VAL A 32 0.14 -16.40 5.72
N LEU A 33 -0.63 -15.45 6.26
CA LEU A 33 -0.64 -15.19 7.71
C LEU A 33 -1.17 -16.36 8.55
N ARG A 34 -1.96 -17.26 7.96
CA ARG A 34 -2.40 -18.52 8.59
C ARG A 34 -1.32 -19.60 8.67
N LYS A 35 -0.20 -19.45 7.97
CA LYS A 35 0.94 -20.39 8.08
C LYS A 35 1.62 -20.25 9.45
N PRO A 36 2.18 -21.36 9.99
CA PRO A 36 2.89 -21.34 11.26
C PRO A 36 4.07 -20.36 11.22
N ALA A 37 4.31 -19.68 12.33
CA ALA A 37 5.36 -18.67 12.46
C ALA A 37 6.68 -19.25 12.99
N GLY A 38 6.87 -20.57 12.92
CA GLY A 38 8.06 -21.26 13.41
C GLY A 38 8.17 -21.35 14.92
N THR A 39 9.39 -21.60 15.38
CA THR A 39 9.73 -21.78 16.80
C THR A 39 9.59 -20.49 17.60
N GLU A 40 9.56 -20.59 18.93
CA GLU A 40 9.52 -19.44 19.83
C GLU A 40 10.67 -18.45 19.55
N ARG A 41 11.89 -18.97 19.35
CA ARG A 41 13.05 -18.15 19.01
C ARG A 41 12.90 -17.40 17.68
N MET A 42 12.28 -18.03 16.67
CA MET A 42 12.00 -17.37 15.39
C MET A 42 10.97 -16.25 15.56
N GLN A 43 9.95 -16.47 16.40
CA GLN A 43 8.92 -15.47 16.68
C GLN A 43 9.46 -14.27 17.45
N GLU A 44 10.36 -14.48 18.43
CA GLU A 44 11.06 -13.41 19.14
C GLU A 44 11.85 -12.50 18.19
N ILE A 45 12.65 -13.09 17.30
CA ILE A 45 13.43 -12.35 16.30
C ILE A 45 12.48 -11.58 15.36
N ALA A 46 11.43 -12.25 14.88
CA ALA A 46 10.45 -11.63 14.01
C ALA A 46 9.72 -10.45 14.69
N ALA A 47 9.46 -10.52 15.99
CA ALA A 47 8.87 -9.42 16.75
C ALA A 47 9.80 -8.20 16.82
N ALA A 48 11.08 -8.41 17.11
CA ALA A 48 12.08 -7.34 17.12
C ALA A 48 12.22 -6.67 15.74
N ILE A 49 12.20 -7.45 14.65
CA ILE A 49 12.22 -6.91 13.29
C ILE A 49 10.94 -6.11 13.00
N GLN A 50 9.78 -6.61 13.41
CA GLN A 50 8.50 -5.89 13.25
C GLN A 50 8.50 -4.55 13.96
N GLU A 51 9.02 -4.49 15.19
CA GLU A 51 9.13 -3.25 15.94
C GLU A 51 10.03 -2.23 15.22
N GLY A 52 11.23 -2.66 14.80
CA GLY A 52 12.16 -1.82 14.06
C GLY A 52 11.58 -1.31 12.73
N ALA A 53 10.91 -2.18 11.97
CA ALA A 53 10.27 -1.82 10.71
C ALA A 53 9.14 -0.79 10.92
N LEU A 54 8.31 -0.96 11.94
CA LEU A 54 7.26 0.00 12.28
C LEU A 54 7.84 1.36 12.72
N ALA A 55 8.92 1.36 13.50
CA ALA A 55 9.61 2.58 13.90
C ALA A 55 10.19 3.33 12.69
N TYR A 56 10.86 2.60 11.79
CA TYR A 56 11.39 3.14 10.54
C TYR A 56 10.28 3.74 9.68
N MET A 57 9.19 3.00 9.46
CA MET A 57 8.07 3.44 8.63
C MET A 57 7.42 4.69 9.18
N ARG A 58 7.18 4.76 10.50
CA ARG A 58 6.64 5.97 11.12
C ARG A 58 7.53 7.17 10.83
N ARG A 59 8.84 7.04 11.01
CA ARG A 59 9.78 8.15 10.79
C ARG A 59 9.83 8.58 9.31
N GLN A 60 9.89 7.60 8.41
CA GLN A 60 9.93 7.82 6.96
C GLN A 60 8.63 8.48 6.49
N TYR A 61 7.48 7.96 6.89
CA TYR A 61 6.18 8.44 6.44
C TYR A 61 5.83 9.80 7.00
N THR A 62 6.23 10.12 8.23
CA THR A 62 6.08 11.49 8.74
C THR A 62 6.84 12.48 7.88
N THR A 63 8.06 12.13 7.44
CA THR A 63 8.86 13.00 6.57
C THR A 63 8.21 13.15 5.19
N ILE A 64 7.77 12.04 4.60
CA ILE A 64 7.06 12.04 3.32
C ILE A 64 5.77 12.86 3.39
N ALA A 65 5.01 12.78 4.49
CA ALA A 65 3.77 13.53 4.67
C ALA A 65 4.01 15.04 4.66
N VAL A 66 5.10 15.52 5.28
CA VAL A 66 5.49 16.93 5.23
C VAL A 66 5.82 17.35 3.80
N VAL A 67 6.62 16.56 3.08
CA VAL A 67 6.96 16.84 1.68
C VAL A 67 5.71 16.85 0.79
N ALA A 68 4.80 15.90 0.97
CA ALA A 68 3.55 15.83 0.24
C ALA A 68 2.66 17.06 0.51
N ALA A 69 2.58 17.53 1.75
CA ALA A 69 1.82 18.74 2.07
C ALA A 69 2.39 19.99 1.38
N VAL A 70 3.73 20.15 1.39
CA VAL A 70 4.40 21.26 0.69
C VAL A 70 4.15 21.17 -0.81
N LEU A 71 4.29 19.99 -1.41
CA LEU A 71 4.03 19.80 -2.84
C LEU A 71 2.58 20.07 -3.22
N ALA A 72 1.61 19.68 -2.38
CA ALA A 72 0.21 19.97 -2.63
C ALA A 72 -0.07 21.48 -2.70
N ILE A 73 0.54 22.28 -1.82
CA ILE A 73 0.45 23.75 -1.85
C ILE A 73 1.11 24.30 -3.13
N VAL A 74 2.30 23.82 -3.46
CA VAL A 74 3.02 24.24 -4.67
C VAL A 74 2.20 23.95 -5.93
N LEU A 75 1.60 22.76 -6.04
CA LEU A 75 0.76 22.38 -7.16
C LEU A 75 -0.52 23.24 -7.24
N ALA A 76 -1.18 23.51 -6.10
CA ALA A 76 -2.37 24.35 -6.06
C ALA A 76 -2.08 25.77 -6.58
N VAL A 77 -0.95 26.35 -6.19
CA VAL A 77 -0.54 27.71 -6.60
C VAL A 77 -0.04 27.72 -8.05
N ALA A 78 0.84 26.80 -8.44
CA ALA A 78 1.45 26.77 -9.76
C ALA A 78 0.43 26.53 -10.88
N PHE A 79 -0.53 25.63 -10.66
CA PHE A 79 -1.58 25.33 -11.64
C PHE A 79 -2.86 26.13 -11.43
N ARG A 80 -2.93 26.96 -10.37
CA ARG A 80 -4.13 27.71 -9.96
C ARG A 80 -5.38 26.83 -9.90
N SER A 81 -5.21 25.57 -9.52
CA SER A 81 -6.24 24.53 -9.55
C SER A 81 -6.21 23.72 -8.27
N TRP A 82 -7.32 23.78 -7.53
CA TRP A 82 -7.49 22.98 -6.31
C TRP A 82 -7.69 21.50 -6.62
N GLU A 83 -8.26 21.18 -7.78
CA GLU A 83 -8.51 19.80 -8.23
C GLU A 83 -7.20 19.03 -8.41
N THR A 84 -6.17 19.67 -8.97
CA THR A 84 -4.85 19.05 -9.16
C THR A 84 -4.20 18.71 -7.82
N ALA A 85 -4.28 19.61 -6.83
CA ALA A 85 -3.74 19.37 -5.50
C ALA A 85 -4.49 18.25 -4.76
N VAL A 86 -5.83 18.23 -4.86
CA VAL A 86 -6.66 17.17 -4.27
C VAL A 86 -6.38 15.82 -4.93
N GLY A 87 -6.30 15.76 -6.26
CA GLY A 87 -5.94 14.53 -6.98
C GLY A 87 -4.56 13.99 -6.59
N PHE A 88 -3.57 14.89 -6.44
CA PHE A 88 -2.25 14.54 -5.92
C PHE A 88 -2.32 13.96 -4.50
N LEU A 89 -3.05 14.60 -3.58
CA LEU A 89 -3.18 14.13 -2.20
C LEU A 89 -3.86 12.76 -2.12
N ILE A 90 -4.91 12.53 -2.90
CA ILE A 90 -5.57 11.22 -2.99
C ILE A 90 -4.56 10.16 -3.44
N GLY A 91 -3.81 10.43 -4.50
CA GLY A 91 -2.78 9.52 -5.00
C GLY A 91 -1.65 9.27 -3.98
N ALA A 92 -1.18 10.31 -3.31
CA ALA A 92 -0.12 10.23 -2.31
C ALA A 92 -0.55 9.41 -1.08
N ILE A 93 -1.79 9.62 -0.60
CA ILE A 93 -2.35 8.86 0.54
C ILE A 93 -2.53 7.39 0.15
N LEU A 94 -3.10 7.10 -1.02
CA LEU A 94 -3.27 5.72 -1.49
C LEU A 94 -1.92 5.02 -1.66
N SER A 95 -0.93 5.69 -2.26
CA SER A 95 0.43 5.17 -2.41
C SER A 95 1.09 4.86 -1.07
N GLY A 96 0.98 5.79 -0.11
CA GLY A 96 1.45 5.58 1.25
C GLY A 96 0.75 4.39 1.92
N ALA A 97 -0.57 4.30 1.81
CA ALA A 97 -1.31 3.17 2.37
C ALA A 97 -0.82 1.84 1.79
N THR A 98 -0.60 1.75 0.48
CA THR A 98 -0.05 0.56 -0.18
C THR A 98 1.33 0.19 0.37
N GLY A 99 2.24 1.16 0.51
CA GLY A 99 3.58 0.89 1.03
C GLY A 99 3.59 0.45 2.50
N PHE A 100 2.75 1.06 3.34
CA PHE A 100 2.62 0.68 4.74
C PHE A 100 2.05 -0.74 4.91
N ILE A 101 0.96 -1.03 4.20
CA ILE A 101 0.35 -2.37 4.20
C ILE A 101 1.37 -3.41 3.70
N GLY A 102 2.01 -3.16 2.55
CA GLY A 102 2.98 -4.07 1.96
C GLY A 102 4.14 -4.42 2.89
N MET A 103 4.75 -3.41 3.54
CA MET A 103 5.82 -3.68 4.50
C MET A 103 5.34 -4.48 5.70
N SER A 104 4.17 -4.15 6.26
CA SER A 104 3.62 -4.87 7.42
C SER A 104 3.43 -6.37 7.14
N ILE A 105 3.02 -6.72 5.91
CA ILE A 105 2.82 -8.10 5.47
C ILE A 105 4.17 -8.77 5.22
N ALA A 106 5.08 -8.11 4.48
CA ALA A 106 6.39 -8.65 4.14
C ALA A 106 7.18 -9.06 5.39
N VAL A 107 7.23 -8.18 6.40
CA VAL A 107 7.95 -8.47 7.64
C VAL A 107 7.34 -9.67 8.39
N ARG A 108 6.01 -9.79 8.39
CA ARG A 108 5.30 -10.94 9.00
C ARG A 108 5.44 -12.22 8.19
N ALA A 109 5.58 -12.13 6.88
CA ALA A 109 5.72 -13.27 5.99
C ALA A 109 7.11 -13.91 6.09
N ASN A 110 8.17 -13.13 6.31
CA ASN A 110 9.55 -13.61 6.34
C ASN A 110 9.78 -14.79 7.30
N VAL A 111 9.21 -14.73 8.51
CA VAL A 111 9.36 -15.81 9.50
C VAL A 111 8.67 -17.10 9.06
N ARG A 112 7.57 -16.99 8.32
CA ARG A 112 6.81 -18.13 7.79
C ARG A 112 7.51 -18.75 6.60
N THR A 113 8.16 -17.93 5.78
CA THR A 113 9.04 -18.44 4.71
C THR A 113 10.25 -19.16 5.28
N ALA A 114 10.85 -18.63 6.35
CA ALA A 114 11.97 -19.28 7.02
C ALA A 114 11.58 -20.59 7.72
N GLU A 115 10.34 -20.72 8.19
CA GLU A 115 9.81 -21.97 8.75
C GLU A 115 9.55 -23.03 7.68
N ALA A 116 9.13 -22.60 6.49
CA ALA A 116 8.85 -23.48 5.36
C ALA A 116 10.10 -23.90 4.57
N ALA A 117 11.28 -23.35 4.89
CA ALA A 117 12.56 -23.63 4.23
C ALA A 117 13.37 -24.67 5.03
#